data_AF-A0A964HI25-F1
#
_entry.id   AF-A0A964HI25-F1
#
_cell.length_a   1.000
_cell.length_b   1.000
_cell.length_c   1.000
_cell.angle_alpha   90.00
_cell.angle_beta   90.00
_cell.angle_gamma   90.00
#
_symmetry.space_group_name_H-M   'P 1'
#
loop_
_entity.id
_entity.type
_entity.pdbx_description
1 polymer ?
#
loop_
_entity_poly.entity_id
_entity_poly.type
_entity_poly.pdbx_seq_one_letter_code
_entity_poly.pdbx_strand_id
1 'polypeptide(L)'
;MRRTEPAGDRECGQPLPLPADIAAAQGRTDRPDHRHHQGSRGVIHASAVIAAGAQLGKDVRIGPYAVIEEGVVIGDNCSVAAHAVIKRGTRMGRDNKVYEHAVIGGDPQDFKFDPDCESLTEIGDGCSFREGVTIHRGSHAGSATRVGSGCFLMAYAHIAHDCTVGNHVVMANTAGIAGHVTVADRAFISAAVTVHQ
;
A
#
# COMPACT_ATOMS: atom_id res chain seq x y z
N MET A 1 -17.23 2.64 -41.09
CA MET A 1 -15.90 2.45 -40.50
C MET A 1 -15.35 3.81 -40.09
N ARG A 2 -15.52 4.21 -38.82
CA ARG A 2 -14.83 5.39 -38.27
C ARG A 2 -13.53 4.89 -37.64
N ARG A 3 -12.40 5.35 -38.14
CA ARG A 3 -11.08 5.11 -37.52
C ARG A 3 -11.06 5.91 -36.22
N THR A 4 -10.87 5.23 -35.10
CA THR A 4 -10.53 5.85 -33.81
C THR A 4 -9.07 6.29 -33.87
N GLU A 5 -8.82 7.57 -33.62
CA GLU A 5 -7.47 8.13 -33.47
C GLU A 5 -6.79 7.54 -32.22
N PRO A 6 -5.45 7.39 -32.21
CA PRO A 6 -4.74 6.90 -31.03
C PRO A 6 -4.79 7.95 -29.92
N ALA A 7 -5.08 7.50 -28.70
CA ALA A 7 -5.00 8.34 -27.50
C ALA A 7 -3.58 8.89 -27.38
N GLY A 8 -3.44 10.21 -27.40
CA GLY A 8 -2.16 10.90 -27.36
C GLY A 8 -1.36 10.56 -26.10
N ASP A 9 -0.07 10.26 -26.33
CA ASP A 9 0.98 10.19 -25.33
C ASP A 9 0.97 11.48 -24.50
N ARG A 10 0.48 11.42 -23.27
CA ARG A 10 0.62 12.50 -22.30
C ARG A 10 1.86 12.21 -21.48
N GLU A 11 2.85 13.08 -21.66
CA GLU A 11 4.16 13.04 -21.02
C GLU A 11 4.07 12.75 -19.52
N CYS A 12 4.89 11.79 -19.07
CA CYS A 12 5.15 11.48 -17.68
C CYS A 12 5.85 12.68 -17.05
N GLY A 13 5.08 13.60 -16.48
CA GLY A 13 5.62 14.91 -16.10
C GLY A 13 4.76 15.63 -15.09
N GLN A 14 4.77 15.14 -13.85
CA GLN A 14 5.01 15.90 -12.60
C GLN A 14 4.46 15.12 -11.40
N PRO A 15 5.24 15.00 -10.30
CA PRO A 15 4.81 14.25 -9.13
C PRO A 15 3.51 14.83 -8.55
N LEU A 16 2.54 13.95 -8.33
CA LEU A 16 1.23 14.31 -7.77
C LEU A 16 1.38 14.99 -6.39
N PRO A 17 0.68 16.12 -6.15
CA PRO A 17 0.81 16.87 -4.91
C PRO A 17 0.39 16.03 -3.70
N LEU A 18 1.14 16.19 -2.59
CA LEU A 18 0.82 15.55 -1.32
C LEU A 18 -0.50 16.11 -0.74
N PRO A 19 -1.36 15.29 -0.12
CA PRO A 19 -2.50 15.77 0.66
C PRO A 19 -2.03 16.69 1.80
N ALA A 20 -2.83 17.72 2.10
CA ALA A 20 -2.47 18.82 3.01
C ALA A 20 -2.26 18.45 4.50
N ASP A 21 -2.54 17.21 4.90
CA ASP A 21 -2.61 16.82 6.32
C ASP A 21 -1.31 16.23 6.89
N ILE A 22 -0.18 16.34 6.19
CA ILE A 22 1.11 15.79 6.64
C ILE A 22 2.09 16.93 6.89
N ALA A 23 1.93 17.61 8.03
CA ALA A 23 2.82 18.67 8.48
C ALA A 23 3.93 18.13 9.42
N ALA A 24 5.16 18.28 8.94
CA ALA A 24 6.41 18.60 9.64
C ALA A 24 6.78 17.85 10.95
N ALA A 25 7.94 17.17 10.91
CA ALA A 25 8.79 16.99 12.09
C ALA A 25 10.28 17.05 11.70
N GLN A 26 10.92 18.18 12.00
CA GLN A 26 12.37 18.36 11.94
C GLN A 26 13.01 17.99 13.29
N GLY A 27 14.10 17.22 13.21
CA GLY A 27 15.33 17.31 14.02
C GLY A 27 15.29 17.26 15.55
N ARG A 28 16.05 16.32 16.15
CA ARG A 28 17.23 16.60 17.01
C ARG A 28 17.84 15.31 17.57
N THR A 29 19.17 15.29 17.58
CA THR A 29 20.06 14.33 18.26
C THR A 29 20.09 14.62 19.75
N ASP A 30 19.99 13.59 20.61
CA ASP A 30 20.73 13.47 21.88
C ASP A 30 20.50 12.08 22.51
N ARG A 31 21.58 11.45 22.99
CA ARG A 31 21.60 10.35 23.99
C ARG A 31 21.70 11.00 25.40
N PRO A 32 21.52 10.31 26.58
CA PRO A 32 21.20 8.90 26.89
C PRO A 32 20.13 8.71 28.03
N ASP A 33 19.80 7.45 28.36
CA ASP A 33 19.76 6.81 29.71
C ASP A 33 18.70 5.69 29.81
N HIS A 34 19.10 4.58 30.42
CA HIS A 34 18.32 3.37 30.64
C HIS A 34 17.33 3.57 31.78
N ARG A 35 16.02 3.66 31.48
CA ARG A 35 14.95 3.38 32.44
C ARG A 35 13.65 3.03 31.73
N HIS A 36 13.04 1.91 32.15
CA HIS A 36 11.78 1.40 31.62
C HIS A 36 10.64 2.40 31.82
N HIS A 37 10.14 2.94 30.70
CA HIS A 37 8.88 3.65 30.63
C HIS A 37 8.10 3.10 29.43
N GLN A 38 7.10 2.25 29.69
CA GLN A 38 6.22 1.67 28.67
C GLN A 38 5.19 2.70 28.20
N GLY A 39 5.62 3.62 27.35
CA GLY A 39 4.81 4.18 26.29
C GLY A 39 5.50 3.78 24.99
N SER A 40 4.95 2.82 24.24
CA SER A 40 5.65 2.26 23.08
C SER A 40 5.78 3.30 21.98
N ARG A 41 6.88 4.06 21.97
CA ARG A 41 7.34 4.75 20.77
C ARG A 41 7.45 3.72 19.65
N GLY A 42 7.04 4.08 18.43
CA GLY A 42 7.21 3.24 17.23
C GLY A 42 8.59 2.57 17.18
N VAL A 43 8.61 1.26 16.89
CA VAL A 43 9.84 0.45 16.90
C VAL A 43 10.18 0.06 15.46
N ILE A 44 11.28 0.59 14.95
CA ILE A 44 11.85 0.20 13.64
C ILE A 44 13.01 -0.74 13.90
N HIS A 45 12.92 -1.97 13.40
CA HIS A 45 13.97 -2.96 13.54
C HIS A 45 15.23 -2.55 12.74
N ALA A 46 16.42 -2.79 13.30
CA ALA A 46 17.69 -2.37 12.70
C ALA A 46 17.99 -3.01 11.33
N SER A 47 17.36 -4.14 11.01
CA SER A 47 17.50 -4.82 9.71
C SER A 47 16.43 -4.43 8.69
N ALA A 48 15.50 -3.53 9.03
CA ALA A 48 14.56 -3.00 8.06
C ALA A 48 15.28 -2.09 7.06
N VAL A 49 14.93 -2.17 5.79
CA VAL A 49 15.45 -1.30 4.73
C VAL A 49 14.40 -0.26 4.42
N ILE A 50 14.68 1.00 4.72
CA ILE A 50 13.77 2.12 4.48
C ILE A 50 14.48 3.11 3.58
N ALA A 51 13.95 3.32 2.38
CA ALA A 51 14.51 4.25 1.42
C ALA A 51 14.45 5.70 1.93
N ALA A 52 15.41 6.51 1.49
CA ALA A 52 15.35 7.95 1.69
C ALA A 52 14.07 8.51 1.03
N GLY A 53 13.39 9.43 1.70
CA GLY A 53 12.14 10.03 1.18
C GLY A 53 10.85 9.27 1.53
N ALA A 54 10.93 8.07 2.14
CA ALA A 54 9.75 7.45 2.74
C ALA A 54 9.24 8.30 3.92
N GLN A 55 7.92 8.47 4.01
CA GLN A 55 7.24 9.28 5.01
C GLN A 55 6.49 8.36 5.98
N LEU A 56 6.95 8.30 7.23
CA LEU A 56 6.36 7.47 8.27
C LEU A 56 5.70 8.35 9.34
N GLY A 57 4.45 8.03 9.68
CA GLY A 57 3.71 8.66 10.77
C GLY A 57 4.25 8.33 12.16
N LYS A 58 3.54 8.81 13.17
CA LYS A 58 3.85 8.56 14.58
C LYS A 58 3.59 7.11 14.94
N ASP A 59 4.43 6.56 15.82
CA ASP A 59 4.26 5.22 16.38
C ASP A 59 4.14 4.07 15.36
N VAL A 60 4.69 4.28 14.16
CA VAL A 60 4.85 3.23 13.14
C VAL A 60 5.86 2.19 13.64
N ARG A 61 5.52 0.91 13.45
CA ARG A 61 6.37 -0.24 13.81
C ARG A 61 6.78 -0.98 12.55
N ILE A 62 8.07 -1.19 12.36
CA ILE A 62 8.62 -1.88 11.19
C ILE A 62 9.46 -3.07 11.66
N GLY A 63 9.08 -4.27 11.23
CA GLY A 63 9.69 -5.54 11.58
C GLY A 63 11.01 -5.82 10.87
N PRO A 64 11.70 -6.91 11.25
CA PRO A 64 12.98 -7.26 10.65
C PRO A 64 12.86 -7.55 9.16
N TYR A 65 13.82 -7.06 8.38
CA TYR A 65 13.92 -7.30 6.93
C TYR A 65 12.72 -6.83 6.10
N ALA A 66 11.83 -6.02 6.68
CA ALA A 66 10.83 -5.29 5.91
C ALA A 66 11.52 -4.28 4.97
N VAL A 67 10.94 -4.06 3.80
CA VAL A 67 11.45 -3.10 2.81
C VAL A 67 10.39 -2.04 2.54
N ILE A 68 10.76 -0.77 2.72
CA ILE A 68 9.93 0.40 2.42
C ILE A 68 10.65 1.20 1.33
N GLU A 69 10.07 1.24 0.13
CA GLU A 69 10.65 1.93 -1.02
C GLU A 69 10.44 3.46 -0.98
N GLU A 70 11.09 4.17 -1.89
CA GLU A 70 11.03 5.63 -2.01
C GLU A 70 9.60 6.11 -2.33
N GLY A 71 9.24 7.28 -1.79
CA GLY A 71 7.94 7.92 -2.03
C GLY A 71 6.76 7.25 -1.32
N VAL A 72 6.99 6.19 -0.54
CA VAL A 72 5.95 5.56 0.29
C VAL A 72 5.51 6.50 1.40
N VAL A 73 4.19 6.54 1.64
CA VAL A 73 3.57 7.26 2.77
C VAL A 73 2.81 6.26 3.64
N ILE A 74 3.14 6.22 4.94
CA ILE A 74 2.49 5.36 5.95
C ILE A 74 1.99 6.23 7.09
N GLY A 75 0.69 6.18 7.38
CA GLY A 75 0.07 6.92 8.48
C GLY A 75 0.42 6.39 9.88
N ASP A 76 -0.08 7.09 10.89
CA ASP A 76 0.20 6.81 12.30
C ASP A 76 -0.20 5.39 12.72
N ASN A 77 0.48 4.86 13.74
CA ASN A 77 0.19 3.58 14.41
C ASN A 77 0.21 2.33 13.52
N CYS A 78 0.66 2.43 12.27
CA CYS A 78 0.75 1.28 11.39
C CYS A 78 1.82 0.29 11.86
N SER A 79 1.64 -0.99 11.50
CA SER A 79 2.65 -2.02 11.70
C SER A 79 2.94 -2.74 10.39
N VAL A 80 4.21 -2.80 10.00
CA VAL A 80 4.71 -3.59 8.86
C VAL A 80 5.57 -4.72 9.42
N ALA A 81 5.14 -5.95 9.25
CA ALA A 81 5.78 -7.13 9.83
C ALA A 81 7.02 -7.56 9.05
N ALA A 82 7.67 -8.64 9.52
CA ALA A 82 8.91 -9.13 8.95
C ALA A 82 8.77 -9.47 7.46
N HIS A 83 9.77 -9.13 6.66
CA HIS A 83 9.82 -9.44 5.22
C HIS A 83 8.67 -8.86 4.36
N ALA A 84 7.79 -8.02 4.90
CA ALA A 84 6.81 -7.31 4.10
C ALA A 84 7.50 -6.25 3.23
N VAL A 85 6.96 -6.02 2.04
CA VAL A 85 7.50 -5.06 1.07
C VAL A 85 6.44 -4.03 0.73
N ILE A 86 6.70 -2.76 1.05
CA ILE A 86 5.86 -1.64 0.66
C ILE A 86 6.59 -0.89 -0.46
N LYS A 87 6.04 -0.94 -1.66
CA LYS A 87 6.66 -0.43 -2.88
C LYS A 87 6.29 1.01 -3.18
N ARG A 88 7.09 1.64 -4.04
CA ARG A 88 6.90 3.04 -4.49
C ARG A 88 5.47 3.28 -4.99
N GLY A 89 4.95 4.48 -4.74
CA GLY A 89 3.57 4.84 -5.10
C GLY A 89 2.49 4.34 -4.12
N THR A 90 2.87 3.70 -3.01
CA THR A 90 1.93 3.34 -1.95
C THR A 90 1.66 4.52 -1.01
N ARG A 91 0.38 4.82 -0.77
CA ARG A 91 -0.11 5.76 0.23
C ARG A 91 -1.10 5.03 1.13
N MET A 92 -0.76 4.89 2.41
CA MET A 92 -1.55 4.15 3.38
C MET A 92 -1.90 5.04 4.57
N GLY A 93 -3.18 5.02 4.96
CA GLY A 93 -3.69 5.71 6.13
C GLY A 93 -3.15 5.15 7.45
N ARG A 94 -3.84 5.42 8.56
CA ARG A 94 -3.40 5.04 9.91
C ARG A 94 -3.93 3.66 10.33
N ASP A 95 -3.36 3.13 11.42
CA ASP A 95 -3.80 1.92 12.11
C ASP A 95 -3.80 0.64 11.23
N ASN A 96 -3.09 0.66 10.10
CA ASN A 96 -3.00 -0.46 9.18
C ASN A 96 -1.99 -1.51 9.67
N LYS A 97 -2.29 -2.78 9.40
CA LYS A 97 -1.44 -3.92 9.74
C LYS A 97 -1.08 -4.69 8.48
N VAL A 98 0.19 -4.65 8.11
CA VAL A 98 0.76 -5.42 7.01
C VAL A 98 1.56 -6.56 7.61
N TYR A 99 1.13 -7.80 7.35
CA TYR A 99 1.75 -9.01 7.89
C TYR A 99 2.85 -9.53 6.97
N GLU A 100 3.49 -10.61 7.40
CA GLU A 100 4.71 -11.14 6.85
C GLU A 100 4.59 -11.45 5.36
N HIS A 101 5.63 -11.11 4.59
CA HIS A 101 5.71 -11.37 3.15
C HIS A 101 4.60 -10.73 2.28
N ALA A 102 3.74 -9.87 2.83
CA ALA A 102 2.81 -9.11 2.02
C ALA A 102 3.57 -8.11 1.13
N VAL A 103 3.08 -7.91 -0.10
CA VAL A 103 3.63 -6.97 -1.08
C VAL A 103 2.55 -5.97 -1.47
N ILE A 104 2.75 -4.72 -1.07
CA ILE A 104 1.81 -3.63 -1.32
C ILE A 104 2.45 -2.64 -2.30
N GLY A 105 1.71 -2.25 -3.34
CA GLY A 105 2.22 -1.39 -4.41
C GLY A 105 3.00 -2.13 -5.50
N GLY A 106 2.76 -3.44 -5.67
CA GLY A 106 3.30 -4.24 -6.78
C GLY A 106 3.11 -3.56 -8.13
N ASP A 107 4.09 -3.68 -9.04
CA ASP A 107 3.86 -3.29 -10.44
C ASP A 107 2.75 -4.19 -11.03
N PRO A 108 1.80 -3.63 -11.80
CA PRO A 108 0.76 -4.38 -12.51
C PRO A 108 1.33 -5.60 -13.26
N GLN A 109 0.61 -6.72 -13.20
CA GLN A 109 0.88 -7.90 -14.03
C GLN A 109 0.22 -7.74 -15.41
N ASP A 110 0.52 -6.63 -16.09
CA ASP A 110 0.05 -6.31 -17.44
C ASP A 110 1.27 -6.22 -18.37
N PHE A 111 1.23 -6.93 -19.51
CA PHE A 111 2.29 -6.92 -20.52
C PHE A 111 2.59 -5.55 -21.11
N LYS A 112 1.65 -4.61 -21.01
CA LYS A 112 1.78 -3.24 -21.54
C LYS A 112 2.24 -2.24 -20.49
N PHE A 113 2.42 -2.67 -19.24
CA PHE A 113 2.78 -1.78 -18.16
C PHE A 113 4.18 -1.21 -18.34
N ASP A 114 4.29 0.12 -18.27
CA ASP A 114 5.55 0.83 -18.18
C ASP A 114 5.96 1.00 -16.71
N PRO A 115 7.07 0.38 -16.25
CA PRO A 115 7.54 0.53 -14.87
C PRO A 115 7.81 1.97 -14.42
N ASP A 116 8.12 2.86 -15.36
CA ASP A 116 8.39 4.28 -15.08
C ASP A 116 7.09 5.11 -14.98
N CYS A 117 5.94 4.50 -15.26
CA CYS A 117 4.64 5.11 -15.10
C CYS A 117 4.38 5.53 -13.64
N GLU A 118 3.98 6.78 -13.43
CA GLU A 118 3.51 7.28 -12.14
C GLU A 118 2.06 6.87 -11.89
N SER A 119 1.86 5.84 -11.07
CA SER A 119 0.56 5.35 -10.60
C SER A 119 0.62 4.96 -9.13
N LEU A 120 -0.54 4.83 -8.49
CA LEU A 120 -0.65 4.72 -7.04
C LEU A 120 -1.33 3.42 -6.56
N THR A 121 -1.03 3.06 -5.32
CA THR A 121 -1.88 2.23 -4.46
C THR A 121 -2.31 3.08 -3.28
N GLU A 122 -3.61 3.31 -3.15
CA GLU A 122 -4.18 4.12 -2.08
C GLU A 122 -4.98 3.25 -1.12
N ILE A 123 -4.62 3.28 0.17
CA ILE A 123 -5.22 2.45 1.23
C ILE A 123 -5.74 3.36 2.34
N GLY A 124 -6.98 3.12 2.77
CA GLY A 124 -7.61 3.79 3.91
C GLY A 124 -7.01 3.42 5.26
N ASP A 125 -7.84 3.46 6.31
CA ASP A 125 -7.43 3.25 7.70
C ASP A 125 -7.81 1.86 8.20
N GLY A 126 -7.05 1.33 9.16
CA GLY A 126 -7.46 0.19 9.98
C GLY A 126 -7.61 -1.13 9.21
N CYS A 127 -6.96 -1.28 8.05
CA CYS A 127 -6.97 -2.52 7.29
C CYS A 127 -5.97 -3.54 7.85
N SER A 128 -6.23 -4.82 7.61
CA SER A 128 -5.34 -5.93 7.96
C SER A 128 -5.05 -6.77 6.73
N PHE A 129 -3.80 -6.75 6.29
CA PHE A 129 -3.29 -7.45 5.12
C PHE A 129 -2.43 -8.62 5.58
N ARG A 130 -3.00 -9.82 5.56
CA ARG A 130 -2.37 -11.04 6.05
C ARG A 130 -1.21 -11.50 5.16
N GLU A 131 -0.63 -12.61 5.55
CA GLU A 131 0.62 -13.13 5.02
C GLU A 131 0.53 -13.34 3.50
N GLY A 132 1.53 -12.86 2.77
CA GLY A 132 1.60 -13.02 1.32
C GLY A 132 0.48 -12.34 0.51
N VAL A 133 -0.30 -11.42 1.12
CA VAL A 133 -1.24 -10.58 0.37
C VAL A 133 -0.49 -9.76 -0.68
N THR A 134 -1.08 -9.63 -1.87
CA THR A 134 -0.53 -8.80 -2.96
C THR A 134 -1.54 -7.74 -3.40
N ILE A 135 -1.08 -6.50 -3.47
CA ILE A 135 -1.88 -5.37 -3.99
C ILE A 135 -1.03 -4.62 -5.00
N HIS A 136 -1.53 -4.49 -6.22
CA HIS A 136 -0.81 -3.84 -7.31
C HIS A 136 -1.29 -2.40 -7.48
N ARG A 137 -0.39 -1.50 -7.89
CA ARG A 137 -0.74 -0.11 -8.22
C ARG A 137 -1.55 -0.02 -9.51
N GLY A 138 -2.04 1.16 -9.85
CA GLY A 138 -2.75 1.38 -11.12
C GLY A 138 -1.85 1.16 -12.35
N SER A 139 -2.45 0.99 -13.52
CA SER A 139 -1.73 0.60 -14.76
C SER A 139 -1.30 1.74 -15.68
N HIS A 140 -1.78 2.96 -15.45
CA HIS A 140 -1.47 4.13 -16.31
C HIS A 140 -1.21 5.41 -15.51
N ALA A 141 -0.68 6.44 -16.16
CA ALA A 141 -0.31 7.68 -15.48
C ALA A 141 -1.52 8.28 -14.75
N GLY A 142 -1.34 8.59 -13.46
CA GLY A 142 -2.38 9.14 -12.59
C GLY A 142 -3.47 8.15 -12.15
N SER A 143 -3.38 6.88 -12.54
CA SER A 143 -4.30 5.83 -12.05
C SER A 143 -3.96 5.39 -10.62
N ALA A 144 -4.93 4.74 -9.97
CA ALA A 144 -4.74 4.17 -8.66
C ALA A 144 -5.58 2.92 -8.46
N THR A 145 -4.99 1.92 -7.80
CA THR A 145 -5.76 0.89 -7.09
C THR A 145 -6.15 1.43 -5.72
N ARG A 146 -7.43 1.34 -5.37
CA ARG A 146 -8.00 1.96 -4.17
C ARG A 146 -8.58 0.89 -3.25
N VAL A 147 -8.18 0.92 -1.98
CA VAL A 147 -8.73 0.08 -0.92
C VAL A 147 -9.27 0.98 0.19
N GLY A 148 -10.53 0.80 0.55
CA GLY A 148 -11.20 1.52 1.63
C GLY A 148 -10.62 1.19 3.02
N SER A 149 -11.40 1.51 4.05
CA SER A 149 -11.00 1.34 5.45
C SER A 149 -11.59 0.09 6.08
N GLY A 150 -10.91 -0.45 7.09
CA GLY A 150 -11.39 -1.59 7.89
C GLY A 150 -11.50 -2.90 7.12
N CYS A 151 -10.77 -3.04 6.00
CA CYS A 151 -10.76 -4.27 5.21
C CYS A 151 -9.89 -5.35 5.86
N PHE A 152 -10.29 -6.61 5.66
CA PHE A 152 -9.54 -7.76 6.13
C PHE A 152 -9.24 -8.72 4.97
N LEU A 153 -8.00 -8.68 4.52
CA LEU A 153 -7.50 -9.54 3.45
C LEU A 153 -6.71 -10.67 4.10
N MET A 154 -7.22 -11.88 4.00
CA MET A 154 -6.58 -13.09 4.53
C MET A 154 -5.42 -13.55 3.64
N ALA A 155 -4.68 -14.55 4.11
CA ALA A 155 -3.42 -14.93 3.50
C ALA A 155 -3.57 -15.24 2.01
N TYR A 156 -2.62 -14.73 1.22
CA TYR A 156 -2.56 -14.86 -0.23
C TYR A 156 -3.74 -14.26 -1.00
N ALA A 157 -4.53 -13.36 -0.40
CA ALA A 157 -5.49 -12.58 -1.18
C ALA A 157 -4.76 -11.66 -2.19
N HIS A 158 -5.37 -11.48 -3.37
CA HIS A 158 -4.80 -10.71 -4.47
C HIS A 158 -5.75 -9.61 -4.93
N ILE A 159 -5.23 -8.38 -5.02
CA ILE A 159 -5.86 -7.24 -5.68
C ILE A 159 -4.98 -6.80 -6.85
N ALA A 160 -5.49 -6.95 -8.07
CA ALA A 160 -4.84 -6.49 -9.29
C ALA A 160 -4.91 -4.96 -9.45
N HIS A 161 -4.38 -4.47 -10.57
CA HIS A 161 -4.33 -3.06 -10.91
C HIS A 161 -5.72 -2.45 -11.11
N ASP A 162 -5.84 -1.14 -10.84
CA ASP A 162 -7.02 -0.31 -11.11
C ASP A 162 -8.32 -0.78 -10.42
N CYS A 163 -8.21 -1.63 -9.39
CA CYS A 163 -9.37 -2.06 -8.61
C CYS A 163 -9.85 -0.95 -7.67
N THR A 164 -11.15 -0.96 -7.38
CA THR A 164 -11.75 -0.14 -6.33
C THR A 164 -12.44 -1.04 -5.31
N VAL A 165 -11.85 -1.17 -4.13
CA VAL A 165 -12.37 -1.96 -3.01
C VAL A 165 -12.92 -1.02 -1.95
N GLY A 166 -14.19 -1.20 -1.59
CA GLY A 166 -14.89 -0.42 -0.59
C GLY A 166 -14.43 -0.66 0.85
N ASN A 167 -15.20 -0.19 1.82
CA ASN A 167 -14.92 -0.32 3.25
C ASN A 167 -15.39 -1.66 3.82
N HIS A 168 -14.71 -2.17 4.84
CA HIS A 168 -15.07 -3.39 5.55
C HIS A 168 -15.23 -4.62 4.67
N VAL A 169 -14.52 -4.65 3.53
CA VAL A 169 -14.48 -5.83 2.66
C VAL A 169 -13.64 -6.92 3.32
N VAL A 170 -14.12 -8.15 3.24
CA VAL A 170 -13.37 -9.32 3.65
C VAL A 170 -13.03 -10.14 2.42
N MET A 171 -11.75 -10.44 2.23
CA MET A 171 -11.28 -11.40 1.23
C MET A 171 -10.66 -12.56 1.99
N ALA A 172 -11.29 -13.73 1.94
CA ALA A 172 -10.76 -14.92 2.58
C ALA A 172 -9.54 -15.48 1.82
N ASN A 173 -8.90 -16.51 2.39
CA ASN A 173 -7.64 -17.02 1.89
C ASN A 173 -7.66 -17.26 0.39
N THR A 174 -6.60 -16.85 -0.30
CA THR A 174 -6.40 -17.03 -1.75
C THR A 174 -7.51 -16.46 -2.64
N ALA A 175 -8.41 -15.61 -2.13
CA ALA A 175 -9.36 -14.90 -2.96
C ALA A 175 -8.63 -13.89 -3.84
N GLY A 176 -9.02 -13.77 -5.11
CA GLY A 176 -8.33 -12.91 -6.07
C GLY A 176 -9.29 -12.11 -6.92
N ILE A 177 -9.01 -10.83 -7.12
CA ILE A 177 -9.73 -9.99 -8.07
C ILE A 177 -8.77 -9.52 -9.17
N ALA A 178 -9.16 -9.71 -10.43
CA ALA A 178 -8.41 -9.26 -11.60
C ALA A 178 -8.54 -7.74 -11.79
N GLY A 179 -7.88 -7.19 -12.83
CA GLY A 179 -7.80 -5.75 -13.05
C GLY A 179 -9.18 -5.10 -13.18
N HIS A 180 -9.30 -3.84 -12.78
CA HIS A 180 -10.53 -3.02 -12.92
C HIS A 180 -11.77 -3.49 -12.13
N VAL A 181 -11.63 -4.45 -11.22
CA VAL A 181 -12.76 -4.93 -10.40
C VAL A 181 -13.20 -3.88 -9.38
N THR A 182 -14.51 -3.70 -9.22
CA THR A 182 -15.11 -2.91 -8.14
C THR A 182 -15.79 -3.82 -7.12
N VAL A 183 -15.39 -3.70 -5.85
CA VAL A 183 -15.99 -4.44 -4.72
C VAL A 183 -16.65 -3.43 -3.79
N ALA A 184 -17.96 -3.58 -3.57
CA ALA A 184 -18.71 -2.68 -2.70
C ALA A 184 -18.46 -2.94 -1.20
N ASP A 185 -18.80 -1.95 -0.38
CA ASP A 185 -18.67 -2.00 1.08
C ASP A 185 -19.28 -3.28 1.68
N ARG A 186 -18.60 -3.84 2.69
CA ARG A 186 -19.04 -5.00 3.49
C ARG A 186 -19.22 -6.29 2.70
N ALA A 187 -18.77 -6.35 1.44
CA ALA A 187 -18.74 -7.58 0.67
C ALA A 187 -17.80 -8.61 1.33
N PHE A 188 -18.17 -9.88 1.24
CA PHE A 188 -17.34 -11.01 1.66
C PHE A 188 -17.03 -11.88 0.44
N ILE A 189 -15.76 -11.96 0.08
CA ILE A 189 -15.27 -12.83 -0.98
C ILE A 189 -14.67 -14.08 -0.31
N SER A 190 -15.35 -15.21 -0.50
CA SER A 190 -14.95 -16.49 0.09
C SER A 190 -13.61 -17.01 -0.46
N ALA A 191 -13.04 -17.96 0.27
CA ALA A 191 -11.70 -18.47 -0.03
C ALA A 191 -11.64 -19.04 -1.45
N ALA A 192 -10.53 -18.77 -2.13
CA ALA A 192 -10.27 -19.20 -3.51
C ALA A 192 -11.29 -18.74 -4.57
N VAL A 193 -12.20 -17.81 -4.24
CA VAL A 193 -13.04 -17.16 -5.25
C VAL A 193 -12.17 -16.23 -6.09
N THR A 194 -12.28 -16.36 -7.41
CA THR A 194 -11.64 -15.47 -8.37
C THR A 194 -12.69 -14.64 -9.10
N VAL A 195 -12.41 -13.35 -9.27
CA VAL A 195 -13.27 -12.42 -10.01
C VAL A 195 -12.52 -11.96 -11.26
N HIS A 196 -13.13 -12.15 -12.43
CA HIS A 196 -12.58 -11.73 -13.71
C HIS A 196 -12.68 -10.20 -13.89
N GLN A 197 -11.81 -9.64 -14.74
CA GLN A 197 -11.79 -8.22 -15.14
C GLN A 197 -13.05 -7.81 -15.89
#